data_AF-A0A7K2QLP9-F1
#
_entry.id   AF-A0A7K2QLP9-F1
#
_cell.length_a   1.000
_cell.length_b   1.000
_cell.length_c   1.000
_cell.angle_alpha   90.00
_cell.angle_beta   90.00
_cell.angle_gamma   90.00
#
_symmetry.space_group_name_H-M   'P 1'
#
loop_
_entity.id
_entity.type
_entity.pdbx_description
1 polymer ?
#
loop_
_entity_poly.entity_id
_entity_poly.type
_entity_poly.pdbx_seq_one_letter_code
_entity_poly.pdbx_strand_id
1 'polypeptide(L)' 'DGFVVLPRRWKIVRTIDWCMNARRIARDYERLPQHSEAHLNRALITMTTRRLTRKSPRADTWSRKPRATYRS' A
#
# COMPACT_ATOMS: atom_id res chain seq x y z
N ASP A 1 -26.22 11.80 8.95
CA ASP A 1 -25.57 10.47 8.89
C ASP A 1 -24.11 10.59 8.46
N GLY A 2 -23.20 10.01 9.26
CA GLY A 2 -21.77 10.35 9.26
C GLY A 2 -20.85 9.31 8.62
N PHE A 3 -19.65 9.76 8.24
CA PHE A 3 -18.60 8.94 7.63
C PHE A 3 -18.10 7.82 8.57
N VAL A 4 -18.18 6.57 8.11
CA VAL A 4 -17.66 5.41 8.86
C VAL A 4 -16.17 5.21 8.52
N VAL A 5 -15.31 5.45 9.51
CA VAL A 5 -13.86 5.23 9.37
C VAL A 5 -13.56 3.74 9.39
N LEU A 6 -13.19 3.18 8.23
CA LEU A 6 -12.76 1.79 8.11
C LEU A 6 -11.31 1.64 8.61
N PRO A 7 -11.06 0.91 9.71
CA PRO A 7 -9.70 0.67 10.16
C PRO A 7 -8.94 -0.08 9.07
N ARG A 8 -7.78 0.46 8.67
CA ARG A 8 -6.88 -0.06 7.61
C ARG A 8 -7.27 0.26 6.15
N ARG A 9 -8.27 1.12 5.88
CA ARG A 9 -8.60 1.60 4.51
C ARG A 9 -7.38 2.15 3.76
N TRP A 10 -6.45 2.77 4.49
CA TRP A 10 -5.20 3.31 3.93
C TRP A 10 -4.40 2.27 3.15
N LYS A 11 -4.48 0.98 3.49
CA LYS A 11 -3.72 -0.07 2.79
C LYS A 11 -4.19 -0.23 1.34
N ILE A 12 -5.52 -0.21 1.12
CA ILE A 12 -6.13 -0.31 -0.21
C ILE A 12 -5.78 0.94 -1.02
N VAL A 13 -5.98 2.12 -0.43
CA VAL A 13 -5.67 3.40 -1.09
C VAL A 13 -4.18 3.49 -1.45
N ARG A 14 -3.27 3.00 -0.59
CA ARG A 14 -1.83 2.96 -0.88
C ARG A 14 -1.48 2.01 -2.03
N THR A 15 -2.14 0.86 -2.13
CA THR A 15 -1.94 -0.06 -3.26
C THR A 15 -2.43 0.57 -4.56
N ILE A 16 -3.60 1.22 -4.54
CA ILE A 16 -4.15 1.93 -5.71
C ILE A 16 -3.22 3.07 -6.14
N ASP A 17 -2.69 3.85 -5.20
CA ASP A 17 -1.70 4.91 -5.45
C ASP A 17 -0.44 4.37 -6.15
N TRP A 18 0.06 3.20 -5.76
CA TRP A 18 1.20 2.56 -6.42
C TRP A 18 0.87 2.06 -7.83
N CYS A 19 -0.33 1.52 -8.05
CA CYS A 19 -0.81 1.16 -9.38
C CYS A 19 -0.96 2.41 -10.27
N MET A 20 -1.49 3.51 -9.74
CA MET A 20 -1.65 4.77 -10.47
C MET A 20 -0.32 5.48 -10.75
N ASN A 21 0.67 5.40 -9.86
CA ASN A 21 2.01 5.96 -10.08
C ASN A 21 2.81 5.20 -11.13
N ALA A 22 2.46 3.94 -11.41
CA ALA A 22 2.91 3.25 -12.62
C ALA A 22 2.32 3.87 -13.92
N ARG A 23 1.58 4.99 -13.79
CA ARG A 23 1.22 6.10 -14.72
C ARG A 23 0.62 5.76 -16.08
N ARG A 24 0.56 4.49 -16.42
CA ARG A 24 0.16 4.00 -17.74
C ARG A 24 -1.24 3.37 -17.72
N ILE A 25 -1.73 3.00 -16.54
CA ILE A 25 -3.00 2.28 -16.38
C ILE A 25 -4.23 3.17 -16.62
N ALA A 26 -4.25 4.40 -16.10
CA ALA A 26 -5.46 5.24 -16.17
C ALA A 26 -5.80 5.73 -17.59
N ARG A 27 -4.80 5.89 -18.48
CA ARG A 27 -5.02 6.31 -19.87
C ARG A 27 -5.18 5.16 -20.85
N ASP A 28 -4.54 4.02 -20.58
CA ASP A 28 -4.56 2.88 -21.51
C ASP A 28 -5.77 1.95 -21.30
N TYR A 29 -6.51 2.08 -20.18
CA TYR A 29 -7.66 1.23 -19.87
C TYR A 29 -8.78 1.36 -20.92
N GLU A 30 -9.09 2.58 -21.38
CA GLU A 30 -10.14 2.83 -22.37
C GLU A 30 -9.71 2.46 -23.79
N ARG A 31 -8.39 2.35 -24.03
CA ARG A 31 -7.83 2.16 -25.37
C ARG A 31 -7.46 0.72 -25.67
N LEU A 32 -6.89 -0.01 -24.70
CA LEU A 32 -6.53 -1.42 -24.84
C LEU A 32 -6.42 -2.09 -23.43
N PRO A 33 -7.47 -2.80 -22.99
CA PRO A 33 -7.52 -3.43 -21.67
C PRO A 33 -6.31 -4.35 -21.39
N GLN A 34 -5.82 -5.07 -22.40
CA GLN A 34 -4.71 -6.03 -22.29
C GLN A 34 -3.40 -5.36 -21.86
N HIS A 35 -3.13 -4.13 -22.30
CA HIS A 35 -1.94 -3.39 -21.86
C HIS A 35 -2.06 -2.90 -20.42
N SER A 36 -3.27 -2.50 -20.01
CA SER A 36 -3.53 -2.08 -18.65
C SER A 36 -3.37 -3.25 -17.66
N GLU A 37 -3.81 -4.45 -18.04
CA GLU A 37 -3.64 -5.68 -17.26
C GLU A 37 -2.16 -6.06 -17.10
N ALA A 38 -1.37 -6.00 -18.18
CA ALA A 38 0.06 -6.26 -18.12
C ALA A 38 0.79 -5.29 -17.16
N HIS A 39 0.40 -4.01 -17.16
CA HIS A 39 0.95 -3.02 -16.22
C HIS A 39 0.52 -3.27 -14.77
N LEU A 40 -0.74 -3.66 -14.52
CA LEU A 40 -1.23 -4.04 -13.20
C LEU A 40 -0.44 -5.25 -12.65
N ASN A 41 -0.29 -6.29 -13.47
CA ASN A 41 0.47 -7.48 -13.12
C ASN A 41 1.92 -7.13 -12.78
N ARG A 42 2.59 -6.31 -13.61
CA ARG A 42 3.97 -5.89 -13.34
C ARG A 42 4.10 -5.08 -12.05
N ALA A 43 3.16 -4.17 -11.78
CA ALA A 43 3.16 -3.37 -10.56
C ALA A 43 2.98 -4.24 -9.31
N LEU A 44 2.03 -5.18 -9.34
CA LEU A 44 1.75 -6.11 -8.25
C LEU A 44 2.91 -7.09 -8.02
N ILE A 45 3.49 -7.66 -9.07
CA ILE A 45 4.69 -8.51 -8.97
C ILE A 45 5.82 -7.75 -8.30
N THR A 46 6.14 -6.54 -8.79
CA THR A 46 7.21 -5.71 -8.21
C THR A 46 6.95 -5.41 -6.73
N MET A 47 5.71 -5.09 -6.36
CA MET A 47 5.32 -4.85 -4.99
C MET A 47 5.50 -6.09 -4.12
N THR A 48 4.98 -7.23 -4.55
CA THR A 48 5.01 -8.49 -3.80
C THR A 48 6.44 -8.99 -3.64
N THR A 49 7.24 -8.94 -4.71
CA THR A 49 8.67 -9.26 -4.65
C THR A 49 9.40 -8.37 -3.64
N ARG A 50 9.17 -7.05 -3.66
CA ARG A 50 9.76 -6.14 -2.65
C ARG A 50 9.33 -6.44 -1.23
N ARG A 51 8.10 -6.93 -1.02
CA ARG A 51 7.61 -7.32 0.31
C ARG A 51 8.29 -8.60 0.79
N LEU A 52 8.44 -9.58 -0.10
CA LEU A 52 9.11 -10.86 0.20
C LEU A 52 10.59 -10.68 0.49
N THR A 53 11.28 -9.80 -0.25
CA THR A 53 12.72 -9.55 -0.05
C THR A 53 13.01 -8.57 1.09
N ARG A 54 12.00 -7.92 1.66
CA ARG A 54 12.17 -6.96 2.75
C ARG A 54 12.47 -7.69 4.07
N LYS A 55 13.76 -7.75 4.44
CA LYS A 55 14.30 -8.40 5.65
C LYS A 55 13.89 -7.78 6.99
N SER A 56 13.02 -6.78 7.03
CA SER A 56 12.64 -6.10 8.27
C SER A 56 11.13 -5.84 8.32
N PRO A 57 10.40 -6.38 9.30
CA PRO A 57 9.17 -5.75 9.74
C PRO A 57 9.57 -4.33 10.15
N ARG A 58 8.95 -3.30 9.55
CA ARG A 58 9.06 -1.96 10.13
C ARG A 58 8.71 -2.14 11.61
N ALA A 59 9.70 -1.97 12.49
CA ALA A 59 9.43 -1.96 13.92
C ALA A 59 8.31 -0.95 14.07
N ASP A 60 7.16 -1.41 14.56
CA ASP A 60 6.03 -0.54 14.78
C ASP A 60 6.44 0.43 15.89
N THR A 61 7.04 1.55 15.50
CA THR A 61 7.50 2.58 16.43
C THR A 61 6.32 3.18 17.18
N TRP A 62 5.11 3.02 16.65
CA TRP A 62 3.85 3.38 17.30
C TRP A 62 3.48 2.48 18.48
N SER A 63 3.95 1.22 18.52
CA SER A 63 3.72 0.33 19.67
C SER A 63 4.74 0.51 20.80
N ARG A 64 5.85 1.22 20.57
CA ARG A 64 6.79 1.59 21.62
C ARG A 64 6.28 2.85 22.34
N LYS A 65 5.20 2.72 23.11
CA LYS A 65 5.03 3.64 24.24
C LYS A 65 6.05 3.25 25.31
N PRO A 66 7.05 4.09 25.66
CA PRO A 66 7.79 3.83 26.87
C PRO A 66 6.78 3.84 28.02
N ARG A 67 6.73 2.75 28.80
CA ARG A 67 6.02 2.79 30.09
C ARG A 67 6.68 3.90 30.88
N ALA A 68 5.94 4.97 31.16
CA ALA A 68 6.39 5.99 32.10
C ALA A 68 6.61 5.27 33.44
N THR A 69 7.88 5.04 33.79
CA THR A 69 8.26 4.60 35.12
C THR A 69 8.10 5.81 36.01
N TYR A 70 6.93 5.95 36.64
CA TYR A 70 6.78 6.83 37.78
C TYR A 70 7.60 6.21 38.91
N ARG A 71 8.78 6.79 39.17
CA ARG A 71 9.63 6.47 40.31
C ARG A 71 9.16 7.34 41.47
N SER A 72 8.60 6.71 42.50
CA SER A 72 8.45 7.29 43.85
C SER A 72 9.81 7.51 44.49
#